data_AF-A0A2H1W5V4-F1
#
_entry.id   AF-A0A2H1W5V4-F1
#
_cell.length_a   1.000
_cell.length_b   1.000
_cell.length_c   1.000
_cell.angle_alpha   90.00
_cell.angle_beta   90.00
_cell.angle_gamma   90.00
#
_symmetry.space_group_name_H-M   'P 1'
#
loop_
_entity.id
_entity.type
_entity.pdbx_description
1 polymer ?
#
loop_
_entity_poly.entity_id
_entity_poly.type
_entity_poly.pdbx_seq_one_letter_code
_entity_poly.pdbx_strand_id
1 'polypeptide(L)'
;MRGFYNKNPEFQGVPLYIYGQSYGGKMAIDMGIAMHEAEKAGTIGSNLKGIAMGNAWISPVDATLTWGPLLLAAEFSKNMLIRNYLYKPTREGEYNLNDLMNDHVKPALQIPEHVEWGALSNAVFDTLMEDFMKPVTDGIEKLLNETDIILTKYNGNLDLICDTPGQILWVDRLKWPGAEQYRRAKRMPIWEDNKLEGYYKSYGNFRFFWINYAGHSVPRDNPQGQFGPFKQDFGYVNVREGAHMFYWLFYTTADVQNYVERPLIVWLQGGPGGSSTGIGNFEILGPLDLSLQERNYTWVKNFNVMFVDNPVGTARDFVELMRGFYNKNPEFQGVPLYIYGQSYGGKMAVDMGIAMHEAEKAGTIGSNLKGIAMGNAWISPIDATLTWGPLLLAAGLVDEAGYNHIQRNAKEAERLFNEGLYYESSLQWGTTQVAVFDATSNVDFYNILTKMPPRRPSSTSAYEFARDMMIRNSVYEP
;
A
#
# COMPACT_ATOMS: atom_id res chain seq x y z
N MET A 1 21.77 -13.33 -20.79
CA MET A 1 21.06 -14.59 -21.09
C MET A 1 21.94 -15.75 -21.55
N ARG A 2 22.80 -15.63 -22.59
CA ARG A 2 23.68 -16.75 -23.00
C ARG A 2 24.50 -17.36 -21.84
N GLY A 3 25.17 -16.52 -21.04
CA GLY A 3 25.88 -16.99 -19.84
C GLY A 3 24.99 -17.62 -18.77
N PHE A 4 23.72 -17.21 -18.67
CA PHE A 4 22.74 -17.81 -17.75
C PHE A 4 22.37 -19.22 -18.20
N TYR A 5 22.02 -19.43 -19.47
CA TYR A 5 21.67 -20.76 -19.99
C TYR A 5 22.86 -21.73 -20.05
N ASN A 6 24.09 -21.21 -20.15
CA ASN A 6 25.29 -22.03 -20.04
C ASN A 6 25.49 -22.55 -18.60
N LYS A 7 25.14 -21.74 -17.60
CA LYS A 7 25.24 -22.11 -16.18
C LYS A 7 24.04 -22.93 -15.70
N ASN A 8 22.87 -22.73 -16.30
CA ASN A 8 21.60 -23.34 -15.91
C ASN A 8 20.92 -23.95 -17.16
N PRO A 9 21.48 -25.03 -17.72
CA PRO A 9 20.99 -25.64 -18.96
C PRO A 9 19.56 -26.19 -18.86
N GLU A 10 19.08 -26.52 -17.67
CA GLU A 10 17.71 -26.98 -17.40
C GLU A 10 16.64 -25.93 -17.73
N PHE A 11 17.01 -24.65 -17.83
CA PHE A 11 16.10 -23.58 -18.26
C PHE A 11 16.05 -23.40 -19.77
N GLN A 12 16.86 -24.13 -20.55
CA GLN A 12 16.78 -24.06 -22.01
C GLN A 12 15.45 -24.63 -22.50
N GLY A 13 14.82 -23.94 -23.45
CA GLY A 13 13.50 -24.30 -23.97
C GLY A 13 12.32 -24.03 -23.03
N VAL A 14 12.56 -23.62 -21.77
CA VAL A 14 11.50 -23.22 -20.85
C VAL A 14 10.85 -21.91 -21.33
N PRO A 15 9.51 -21.81 -21.38
CA PRO A 15 8.81 -20.59 -21.76
C PRO A 15 9.32 -19.36 -20.99
N LEU A 16 9.83 -18.39 -21.74
CA LEU A 16 10.38 -17.15 -21.20
C LEU A 16 9.38 -16.00 -21.41
N TYR A 17 9.15 -15.24 -20.35
CA TYR A 17 8.38 -14.00 -20.37
C TYR A 17 9.24 -12.86 -19.85
N ILE A 18 9.31 -11.75 -20.59
CA ILE A 18 10.07 -10.57 -20.18
C ILE A 18 9.08 -9.51 -19.68
N TYR A 19 9.28 -9.04 -18.46
CA TYR A 19 8.43 -8.03 -17.85
C TYR A 19 9.25 -6.77 -17.56
N GLY A 20 8.70 -5.61 -17.91
CA GLY A 20 9.29 -4.32 -17.60
C GLY A 20 8.24 -3.30 -17.19
N GLN A 21 8.58 -2.45 -16.22
CA GLN A 21 7.76 -1.33 -15.78
C GLN A 21 8.51 -0.01 -15.98
N SER A 22 7.80 1.10 -16.18
CA SER A 22 8.42 2.41 -16.38
C SER A 22 9.38 2.40 -17.58
N TYR A 23 10.57 3.00 -17.47
CA TYR A 23 11.61 2.90 -18.50
C TYR A 23 12.06 1.44 -18.78
N GLY A 24 11.92 0.53 -17.82
CA GLY A 24 12.16 -0.90 -18.00
C GLY A 24 11.25 -1.56 -19.06
N GLY A 25 10.10 -0.96 -19.38
CA GLY A 25 9.25 -1.43 -20.49
C GLY A 25 9.88 -1.21 -21.87
N LYS A 26 10.68 -0.14 -22.05
CA LYS A 26 11.46 0.08 -23.27
C LYS A 26 12.58 -0.96 -23.41
N MET A 27 13.32 -1.17 -22.33
CA MET A 27 14.34 -2.22 -22.27
C MET A 27 13.76 -3.61 -22.53
N ALA A 28 12.56 -3.92 -22.03
CA ALA A 28 11.91 -5.20 -22.26
C ALA A 28 11.64 -5.48 -23.75
N ILE A 29 11.32 -4.44 -24.53
CA ILE A 29 11.14 -4.53 -25.98
C ILE A 29 12.47 -4.79 -26.69
N ASP A 30 13.50 -4.00 -26.38
CA ASP A 30 14.83 -4.15 -27.00
C ASP A 30 15.44 -5.53 -26.68
N MET A 31 15.31 -5.98 -25.42
CA MET A 31 15.71 -7.31 -24.99
C MET A 31 14.92 -8.40 -25.72
N GLY A 32 13.61 -8.22 -25.89
CA GLY A 32 12.75 -9.15 -26.62
C GLY A 32 13.18 -9.33 -28.08
N ILE A 33 13.49 -8.22 -28.77
CA ILE A 33 13.99 -8.23 -30.15
C ILE A 33 15.32 -8.97 -30.23
N ALA A 34 16.28 -8.62 -29.38
CA ALA A 34 17.59 -9.26 -29.36
C ALA A 34 17.51 -10.76 -29.05
N MET A 35 16.61 -11.17 -28.14
CA MET A 35 16.36 -12.57 -27.81
C MET A 35 15.73 -13.31 -28.99
N HIS A 36 14.72 -12.74 -29.64
CA HIS A 36 14.09 -13.34 -30.82
C HIS A 36 15.07 -13.51 -31.98
N GLU A 37 15.90 -12.51 -32.27
CA GLU A 37 16.92 -12.59 -33.33
C GLU A 37 17.98 -13.65 -33.00
N ALA A 38 18.38 -13.75 -31.73
CA ALA A 38 19.30 -14.77 -31.28
C ALA A 38 18.71 -16.19 -31.37
N GLU A 39 17.42 -16.37 -31.08
CA GLU A 39 16.67 -17.63 -31.23
C GLU A 39 16.59 -18.03 -32.71
N LYS A 40 16.22 -17.09 -33.58
CA LYS A 40 16.16 -17.30 -35.03
C LYS A 40 17.53 -17.68 -35.62
N ALA A 41 18.59 -17.10 -35.10
CA ALA A 41 19.96 -17.42 -35.47
C ALA A 41 20.49 -18.73 -34.84
N GLY A 42 19.70 -19.40 -33.99
CA GLY A 42 20.11 -20.62 -33.27
C GLY A 42 21.24 -20.39 -32.26
N THR A 43 21.46 -19.15 -31.83
CA THR A 43 22.59 -18.76 -30.96
C THR A 43 22.23 -18.71 -29.48
N ILE A 44 21.00 -19.06 -29.12
CA ILE A 44 20.52 -19.14 -27.74
C ILE A 44 19.38 -20.17 -27.64
N GLY A 45 19.38 -20.96 -26.56
CA GLY A 45 18.34 -21.96 -26.28
C GLY A 45 17.14 -21.41 -25.50
N SER A 46 16.72 -20.16 -25.73
CA SER A 46 15.53 -19.60 -25.08
C SER A 46 14.24 -19.99 -25.80
N ASN A 47 13.11 -19.75 -25.14
CA ASN A 47 11.78 -19.96 -25.70
C ASN A 47 10.88 -18.76 -25.36
N LEU A 48 11.17 -17.60 -25.95
CA LEU A 48 10.44 -16.35 -25.70
C LEU A 48 8.97 -16.47 -26.12
N LYS A 49 8.05 -16.33 -25.16
CA LYS A 49 6.60 -16.46 -25.35
C LYS A 49 5.84 -15.16 -25.19
N GLY A 50 6.35 -14.22 -24.40
CA GLY A 50 5.66 -12.96 -24.21
C GLY A 50 6.49 -11.86 -23.57
N ILE A 51 6.02 -10.63 -23.77
CA ILE A 51 6.57 -9.43 -23.16
C ILE A 51 5.43 -8.66 -22.51
N ALA A 52 5.61 -8.25 -21.26
CA ALA A 52 4.65 -7.46 -20.50
C ALA A 52 5.25 -6.09 -20.13
N MET A 53 4.52 -5.03 -20.46
CA MET A 53 4.89 -3.64 -20.26
C MET A 53 3.90 -2.99 -19.29
N GLY A 54 4.37 -2.63 -18.09
CA GLY A 54 3.56 -1.90 -17.10
C GLY A 54 3.88 -0.44 -17.08
N ASN A 55 2.88 0.43 -17.22
CA ASN A 55 3.07 1.87 -17.00
C ASN A 55 4.38 2.38 -17.65
N ALA A 56 4.61 1.92 -18.88
CA ALA A 56 5.92 1.95 -19.49
C ALA A 56 6.14 3.24 -20.29
N TRP A 57 7.34 3.80 -20.22
CA TRP A 57 7.72 5.03 -20.90
C TRP A 57 8.08 4.73 -22.37
N ILE A 58 7.06 4.45 -23.20
CA ILE A 58 7.22 3.90 -24.56
C ILE A 58 7.22 4.98 -25.65
N SER A 59 6.32 5.96 -25.55
CA SER A 59 6.26 7.12 -26.46
C SER A 59 6.21 8.41 -25.64
N PRO A 60 7.38 9.02 -25.35
CA PRO A 60 7.47 10.17 -24.44
C PRO A 60 6.71 11.40 -24.94
N VAL A 61 6.68 11.61 -26.26
CA VAL A 61 5.92 12.71 -26.88
C VAL A 61 4.42 12.50 -26.70
N ASP A 62 3.90 11.28 -26.84
CA ASP A 62 2.46 11.04 -26.67
C ASP A 62 2.02 11.11 -25.21
N ALA A 63 2.85 10.63 -24.28
CA ALA A 63 2.62 10.82 -22.86
C ALA A 63 2.54 12.32 -22.53
N THR A 64 3.58 13.08 -22.90
CA THR A 64 3.66 14.51 -22.57
C THR A 64 2.60 15.38 -23.26
N LEU A 65 2.15 15.04 -24.48
CA LEU A 65 1.07 15.75 -25.18
C LEU A 65 -0.28 15.69 -24.44
N THR A 66 -0.49 14.65 -23.63
CA THR A 66 -1.74 14.51 -22.88
C THR A 66 -1.70 15.18 -21.51
N TRP A 67 -0.51 15.50 -20.99
CA TRP A 67 -0.35 16.15 -19.69
C TRP A 67 -1.04 17.50 -19.62
N GLY A 68 -0.99 18.34 -20.66
CA GLY A 68 -1.69 19.63 -20.68
C GLY A 68 -3.20 19.49 -20.49
N PRO A 69 -3.90 18.72 -21.35
CA PRO A 69 -5.31 18.38 -21.18
C PRO A 69 -5.64 17.66 -19.85
N LEU A 70 -4.79 16.74 -19.39
CA LEU A 70 -4.98 16.02 -18.13
C LEU A 70 -4.81 16.94 -16.92
N LEU A 71 -3.84 17.85 -16.97
CA LEU A 71 -3.60 18.87 -15.96
C LEU A 71 -4.71 19.91 -15.95
N LEU A 72 -5.25 20.33 -17.09
CA LEU A 72 -6.43 21.19 -17.18
C LEU A 72 -7.68 20.51 -16.60
N ALA A 73 -7.90 19.23 -16.92
CA ALA A 73 -8.96 18.43 -16.31
C ALA A 73 -8.71 18.23 -14.80
N ALA A 74 -7.46 18.04 -14.39
CA ALA A 74 -7.04 17.96 -12.99
C ALA A 74 -7.00 19.34 -12.30
N GLU A 75 -6.97 20.47 -13.00
CA GLU A 75 -7.08 21.83 -12.47
C GLU A 75 -8.56 22.15 -12.18
N PHE A 76 -9.45 21.70 -13.06
CA PHE A 76 -10.90 21.65 -12.82
C PHE A 76 -11.25 20.70 -11.67
N SER A 77 -10.56 19.56 -11.58
CA SER A 77 -10.72 18.56 -10.52
C SER A 77 -9.89 18.87 -9.27
N LYS A 78 -8.92 19.79 -9.30
CA LYS A 78 -8.01 20.15 -8.19
C LYS A 78 -8.83 20.65 -7.01
N ASN A 79 -9.86 21.44 -7.30
CA ASN A 79 -10.78 21.94 -6.29
C ASN A 79 -11.72 20.85 -5.73
N MET A 80 -11.76 19.67 -6.36
CA MET A 80 -12.49 18.47 -5.88
C MET A 80 -11.56 17.37 -5.32
N LEU A 81 -10.26 17.36 -5.64
CA LEU A 81 -9.29 16.30 -5.31
C LEU A 81 -8.10 16.75 -4.44
N ILE A 82 -7.90 18.04 -4.16
CA ILE A 82 -6.92 18.46 -3.13
C ILE A 82 -7.47 18.09 -1.74
N ARG A 83 -7.20 16.86 -1.31
CA ARG A 83 -6.77 16.67 0.08
C ARG A 83 -5.31 17.13 0.12
N ASN A 84 -5.02 18.06 1.02
CA ASN A 84 -3.67 18.46 1.40
C ASN A 84 -2.88 17.23 1.90
N TYR A 85 -2.36 16.41 0.98
CA TYR A 85 -1.20 15.59 1.26
C TYR A 85 0.00 16.46 0.88
N LEU A 86 0.51 17.17 1.89
CA LEU A 86 1.93 17.48 1.89
C LEU A 86 2.64 16.13 1.71
N TYR A 87 3.24 15.94 0.55
CA TYR A 87 4.22 14.89 0.33
C TYR A 87 5.27 15.05 1.43
N LYS A 88 5.18 14.25 2.49
CA LYS A 88 6.30 14.04 3.40
C LYS A 88 7.18 13.00 2.70
N PRO A 89 8.36 13.37 2.18
CA PRO A 89 9.34 12.36 1.88
C PRO A 89 9.69 11.70 3.21
N THR A 90 9.75 10.37 3.22
CA THR A 90 10.16 9.51 4.33
C THR A 90 9.17 9.38 5.49
N ARG A 91 8.59 8.19 5.65
CA ARG A 91 8.17 7.68 6.95
C ARG A 91 9.44 7.30 7.71
N GLU A 92 9.77 8.06 8.76
CA GLU A 92 10.75 7.61 9.75
C GLU A 92 10.30 6.26 10.31
N GLY A 93 11.10 5.23 10.08
CA GLY A 93 10.88 3.86 10.57
C GLY A 93 10.64 2.79 9.50
N GLU A 94 10.57 3.14 8.21
CA GLU A 94 10.71 2.11 7.17
C GLU A 94 12.10 1.49 7.28
N TYR A 95 12.20 0.15 7.23
CA TYR A 95 13.46 -0.50 6.88
C TYR A 95 14.00 0.23 5.66
N ASN A 96 15.08 0.99 5.83
CA ASN A 96 15.70 1.68 4.74
C ASN A 96 16.16 0.59 3.77
N LEU A 97 15.53 0.51 2.60
CA LEU A 97 15.86 -0.51 1.61
C LEU A 97 17.36 -0.45 1.27
N ASN A 98 17.96 0.75 1.35
CA ASN A 98 19.40 0.92 1.23
C ASN A 98 20.17 0.19 2.32
N ASP A 99 19.76 0.35 3.58
CA ASP A 99 20.43 -0.28 4.72
C ASP A 99 20.18 -1.80 4.72
N LEU A 100 18.96 -2.25 4.41
CA LEU A 100 18.66 -3.68 4.24
C LEU A 100 19.54 -4.31 3.16
N MET A 101 19.61 -3.67 1.99
CA MET A 101 20.35 -4.22 0.85
C MET A 101 21.86 -4.19 1.08
N ASN A 102 22.39 -3.14 1.73
CA ASN A 102 23.81 -2.97 1.95
C ASN A 102 24.35 -3.70 3.19
N ASP A 103 23.58 -3.74 4.29
CA ASP A 103 24.06 -4.23 5.59
C ASP A 103 23.70 -5.69 5.85
N HIS A 104 22.62 -6.20 5.24
CA HIS A 104 22.12 -7.54 5.49
C HIS A 104 22.13 -8.43 4.24
N VAL A 105 21.65 -7.93 3.10
CA VAL A 105 21.54 -8.74 1.88
C VAL A 105 22.89 -8.91 1.18
N LYS A 106 23.69 -7.85 1.03
CA LYS A 106 25.04 -7.92 0.43
C LYS A 106 25.91 -9.00 1.09
N PRO A 107 26.05 -9.04 2.43
CA PRO A 107 26.81 -10.11 3.09
C PRO A 107 26.21 -11.50 2.87
N ALA A 108 24.88 -11.64 2.97
CA ALA A 108 24.20 -12.92 2.78
C ALA A 108 24.38 -13.50 1.37
N LEU A 109 24.45 -12.63 0.35
CA LEU A 109 24.67 -13.01 -1.06
C LEU A 109 26.14 -13.01 -1.48
N GLN A 110 27.07 -12.75 -0.55
CA GLN A 110 28.52 -12.70 -0.80
C GLN A 110 28.92 -11.67 -1.87
N ILE A 111 28.21 -10.55 -1.95
CA ILE A 111 28.51 -9.45 -2.86
C ILE A 111 29.69 -8.64 -2.29
N PRO A 112 30.72 -8.27 -3.10
CA PRO A 112 31.90 -7.56 -2.60
C PRO A 112 31.58 -6.27 -1.85
N GLU A 113 32.32 -6.00 -0.77
CA GLU A 113 32.06 -4.86 0.12
C GLU A 113 32.09 -3.49 -0.59
N HIS A 114 32.94 -3.33 -1.60
CA HIS A 114 33.09 -2.08 -2.36
C HIS A 114 31.93 -1.77 -3.32
N VAL A 115 31.00 -2.71 -3.52
CA VAL A 115 29.81 -2.50 -4.36
C VAL A 115 28.70 -1.96 -3.46
N GLU A 116 28.15 -0.79 -3.76
CA GLU A 116 27.04 -0.21 -3.01
C GLU A 116 25.75 -0.36 -3.80
N TRP A 117 24.71 -0.87 -3.15
CA TRP A 117 23.37 -0.87 -3.71
C TRP A 117 22.77 0.53 -3.55
N GLY A 118 22.03 0.98 -4.56
CA GLY A 118 21.23 2.19 -4.51
C GLY A 118 19.95 2.00 -5.31
N ALA A 119 18.85 2.66 -4.88
CA ALA A 119 17.53 2.49 -5.49
C ALA A 119 17.47 3.03 -6.94
N LEU A 120 18.22 4.09 -7.23
CA LEU A 120 18.36 4.72 -8.55
C LEU A 120 19.81 5.19 -8.72
N SER A 121 20.32 5.15 -9.96
CA SER A 121 21.66 5.64 -10.29
C SER A 121 21.60 6.84 -11.21
N ASN A 122 22.05 8.00 -10.70
CA ASN A 122 22.11 9.24 -11.48
C ASN A 122 23.05 9.10 -12.69
N ALA A 123 24.21 8.45 -12.51
CA ALA A 123 25.15 8.23 -13.60
C ALA A 123 24.54 7.42 -14.76
N VAL A 124 23.71 6.42 -14.44
CA VAL A 124 22.98 5.64 -15.45
C VAL A 124 21.91 6.49 -16.11
N PHE A 125 21.15 7.28 -15.34
CA PHE A 125 20.14 8.19 -15.89
C PHE A 125 20.77 9.23 -16.83
N ASP A 126 21.84 9.89 -16.41
CA ASP A 126 22.58 10.89 -17.20
C ASP A 126 23.10 10.30 -18.51
N THR A 127 23.63 9.06 -18.45
CA THR A 127 24.10 8.34 -19.63
C THR A 127 22.97 8.01 -20.61
N LEU A 128 21.76 7.72 -20.10
CA LEU A 128 20.59 7.35 -20.91
C LEU A 128 19.69 8.54 -21.23
N MET A 129 20.06 9.76 -20.83
CA MET A 129 19.23 10.95 -20.97
C MET A 129 18.86 11.25 -22.43
N GLU A 130 19.79 11.01 -23.38
CA GLU A 130 19.52 11.14 -24.81
C GLU A 130 18.50 10.12 -25.33
N ASP A 131 18.43 8.95 -24.71
CA ASP A 131 17.49 7.90 -25.09
C ASP A 131 16.12 8.06 -24.41
N PHE A 132 16.09 8.69 -23.24
CA PHE A 132 14.88 8.85 -22.41
C PHE A 132 13.68 9.42 -23.17
N MET A 133 13.91 10.33 -24.13
CA MET A 133 12.84 10.96 -24.93
C MET A 133 12.60 10.29 -26.29
N LYS A 134 13.39 9.29 -26.69
CA LYS A 134 13.19 8.56 -27.95
C LYS A 134 12.10 7.50 -27.78
N PRO A 135 11.10 7.42 -28.67
CA PRO A 135 10.08 6.37 -28.61
C PRO A 135 10.66 5.00 -29.01
N VAL A 136 9.99 3.92 -28.59
CA VAL A 136 10.31 2.53 -29.00
C VAL A 136 9.16 1.86 -29.76
N THR A 137 8.27 2.65 -30.35
CA THR A 137 7.12 2.16 -31.11
C THR A 137 7.52 1.28 -32.29
N ASP A 138 8.62 1.61 -32.99
CA ASP A 138 9.11 0.85 -34.14
C ASP A 138 9.58 -0.56 -33.72
N GLY A 139 10.14 -0.70 -32.52
CA GLY A 139 10.51 -2.00 -31.95
C GLY A 139 9.28 -2.86 -31.63
N ILE A 140 8.21 -2.25 -31.11
CA ILE A 140 6.92 -2.92 -30.88
C ILE A 140 6.30 -3.36 -32.22
N GLU A 141 6.30 -2.49 -33.23
CA GLU A 141 5.82 -2.83 -34.57
C GLU A 141 6.60 -4.01 -35.15
N LYS A 142 7.94 -4.01 -35.06
CA LYS A 142 8.78 -5.13 -35.50
C LYS A 142 8.34 -6.46 -34.86
N LEU A 143 8.15 -6.48 -33.54
CA LEU A 143 7.72 -7.69 -32.83
C LEU A 143 6.32 -8.17 -33.27
N LEU A 144 5.38 -7.25 -33.51
CA LEU A 144 4.03 -7.58 -33.98
C LEU A 144 3.99 -8.04 -35.45
N ASN A 145 4.93 -7.58 -36.28
CA ASN A 145 4.99 -7.94 -37.71
C ASN A 145 5.75 -9.25 -37.95
N GLU A 146 6.79 -9.52 -37.15
CA GLU A 146 7.75 -10.60 -37.44
C GLU A 146 7.61 -11.83 -36.52
N THR A 147 6.79 -11.75 -35.46
CA THR A 147 6.73 -12.78 -34.41
C THR A 147 5.31 -13.09 -33.94
N ASP A 148 5.12 -14.29 -33.37
CA ASP A 148 3.90 -14.68 -32.65
C ASP A 148 3.99 -14.36 -31.14
N ILE A 149 5.00 -13.61 -30.71
CA ILE A 149 5.22 -13.28 -29.29
C ILE A 149 4.06 -12.44 -28.78
N ILE A 150 3.53 -12.82 -27.62
CA ILE A 150 2.46 -12.09 -26.96
C ILE A 150 3.00 -10.78 -26.38
N LEU A 151 2.49 -9.64 -26.84
CA LEU A 151 2.79 -8.33 -26.28
C LEU A 151 1.62 -7.86 -25.42
N THR A 152 1.88 -7.69 -24.13
CA THR A 152 0.91 -7.24 -23.14
C THR A 152 1.29 -5.87 -22.62
N LYS A 153 0.47 -4.86 -22.88
CA LYS A 153 0.55 -3.57 -22.19
C LYS A 153 -0.46 -3.59 -21.04
N TYR A 154 -0.09 -3.10 -19.88
CA TYR A 154 -1.06 -2.74 -18.85
C TYR A 154 -0.71 -1.37 -18.28
N ASN A 155 -1.73 -0.60 -17.87
CA ASN A 155 -1.55 0.72 -17.28
C ASN A 155 -2.47 0.90 -16.10
N GLY A 156 -1.93 1.39 -14.99
CA GLY A 156 -2.73 1.98 -13.94
C GLY A 156 -3.38 3.27 -14.44
N ASN A 157 -4.69 3.42 -14.22
CA ASN A 157 -5.41 4.62 -14.65
C ASN A 157 -5.05 5.88 -13.84
N LEU A 158 -4.36 5.74 -12.70
CA LEU A 158 -3.95 6.85 -11.82
C LEU A 158 -2.47 7.22 -11.98
N ASP A 159 -1.78 6.67 -12.98
CA ASP A 159 -0.40 7.07 -13.29
C ASP A 159 -0.38 8.34 -14.13
N LEU A 160 0.38 9.34 -13.69
CA LEU A 160 0.56 10.60 -14.41
C LEU A 160 1.80 10.57 -15.31
N ILE A 161 2.89 9.92 -14.87
CA ILE A 161 4.13 9.93 -15.65
C ILE A 161 3.92 9.13 -16.94
N CYS A 162 3.37 7.92 -16.86
CA CYS A 162 2.99 7.11 -18.02
C CYS A 162 1.46 7.01 -18.11
N ASP A 163 0.79 8.12 -18.36
CA ASP A 163 -0.66 8.19 -18.30
C ASP A 163 -1.36 7.37 -19.39
N THR A 164 -2.57 6.93 -19.06
CA THR A 164 -3.38 6.05 -19.91
C THR A 164 -3.75 6.67 -21.26
N PRO A 165 -4.24 7.92 -21.33
CA PRO A 165 -4.46 8.61 -22.61
C PRO A 165 -3.21 8.64 -23.50
N GLY A 166 -2.05 9.00 -22.96
CA GLY A 166 -0.78 9.01 -23.67
C GLY A 166 -0.40 7.62 -24.19
N GLN A 167 -0.70 6.57 -23.42
CA GLN A 167 -0.50 5.19 -23.87
C GLN A 167 -1.43 4.80 -25.02
N ILE A 168 -2.68 5.24 -25.00
CA ILE A 168 -3.65 4.95 -26.07
C ILE A 168 -3.21 5.58 -27.39
N LEU A 169 -2.69 6.82 -27.36
CA LEU A 169 -2.28 7.54 -28.56
C LEU A 169 -1.22 6.79 -29.38
N TRP A 170 -0.15 6.30 -28.74
CA TRP A 170 0.87 5.56 -29.49
C TRP A 170 0.39 4.18 -29.93
N VAL A 171 -0.42 3.50 -29.10
CA VAL A 171 -1.01 2.20 -29.45
C VAL A 171 -1.88 2.30 -30.70
N ASP A 172 -2.70 3.35 -30.81
CA ASP A 172 -3.60 3.55 -31.95
C ASP A 172 -2.84 3.88 -33.25
N ARG A 173 -1.61 4.41 -33.15
CA ARG A 173 -0.74 4.75 -34.29
C ARG A 173 0.18 3.63 -34.75
N LEU A 174 0.26 2.51 -34.01
CA LEU A 174 1.07 1.36 -34.40
C LEU A 174 0.66 0.82 -35.79
N LYS A 175 1.67 0.49 -36.60
CA LYS A 175 1.54 -0.09 -37.93
C LYS A 175 1.90 -1.57 -37.90
N TRP A 176 0.87 -2.41 -37.86
CA TRP A 176 1.01 -3.87 -37.87
C TRP A 176 -0.25 -4.52 -38.49
N PRO A 177 -0.21 -5.80 -38.90
CA PRO A 177 -1.27 -6.41 -39.71
C PRO A 177 -2.63 -6.49 -38.99
N GLY A 178 -2.62 -6.55 -37.65
CA GLY A 178 -3.83 -6.58 -36.82
C GLY A 178 -4.27 -5.21 -36.29
N ALA A 179 -3.64 -4.10 -36.70
CA ALA A 179 -3.90 -2.77 -36.14
C ALA A 179 -5.36 -2.31 -36.35
N GLU A 180 -5.91 -2.52 -37.54
CA GLU A 180 -7.30 -2.15 -37.85
C GLU A 180 -8.31 -2.95 -37.01
N GLN A 181 -8.07 -4.24 -36.86
CA GLN A 181 -8.94 -5.13 -36.12
C GLN A 181 -8.81 -4.91 -34.61
N TYR A 182 -7.62 -4.60 -34.11
CA TYR A 182 -7.43 -4.15 -32.75
C TYR A 182 -8.19 -2.83 -32.48
N ARG A 183 -8.09 -1.83 -33.36
CA ARG A 183 -8.86 -0.58 -33.22
C ARG A 183 -10.36 -0.85 -33.11
N ARG A 184 -10.88 -1.76 -33.94
CA ARG A 184 -12.30 -2.18 -33.96
C ARG A 184 -12.67 -3.16 -32.83
N ALA A 185 -11.70 -3.78 -32.16
CA ALA A 185 -11.96 -4.74 -31.10
C ALA A 185 -12.69 -4.06 -29.93
N LYS A 186 -13.69 -4.75 -29.39
CA LYS A 186 -14.43 -4.25 -28.23
C LYS A 186 -13.50 -4.22 -27.03
N ARG A 187 -13.52 -3.10 -26.31
CA ARG A 187 -12.93 -3.03 -24.97
C ARG A 187 -13.83 -3.82 -24.04
N MET A 188 -13.32 -4.93 -23.52
CA MET A 188 -14.05 -5.82 -22.64
C MET A 188 -13.75 -5.44 -21.19
N PRO A 189 -14.76 -5.39 -20.32
CA PRO A 189 -14.53 -5.16 -18.89
C PRO A 189 -13.84 -6.38 -18.25
N ILE A 190 -12.99 -6.12 -17.27
CA ILE A 190 -12.43 -7.12 -16.35
C ILE A 190 -13.22 -6.98 -15.06
N TRP A 191 -14.04 -7.98 -14.81
CA TRP A 191 -14.79 -8.07 -13.58
C TRP A 191 -14.11 -9.11 -12.71
N GLU A 192 -13.62 -8.68 -11.56
CA GLU A 192 -13.28 -9.58 -10.46
C GLU A 192 -14.32 -9.29 -9.39
N ASP A 193 -15.04 -10.30 -8.90
CA ASP A 193 -15.94 -10.11 -7.76
C ASP A 193 -17.02 -9.02 -7.94
N ASN A 194 -17.56 -8.88 -9.17
CA ASN A 194 -18.49 -7.83 -9.58
C ASN A 194 -17.94 -6.39 -9.46
N LYS A 195 -16.64 -6.23 -9.20
CA LYS A 195 -15.92 -4.97 -9.30
C LYS A 195 -15.26 -4.88 -10.66
N LEU A 196 -15.44 -3.75 -11.32
CA LEU A 196 -14.75 -3.46 -12.57
C LEU A 196 -13.29 -3.11 -12.26
N GLU A 197 -12.45 -4.13 -12.15
CA GLU A 197 -11.01 -3.97 -11.87
C GLU A 197 -10.26 -3.34 -13.03
N GLY A 198 -10.85 -3.38 -14.20
CA GLY A 198 -10.28 -2.74 -15.35
C GLY A 198 -11.01 -3.06 -16.62
N TYR A 199 -10.31 -2.83 -17.71
CA TYR A 199 -10.74 -3.26 -19.02
C TYR A 199 -9.56 -3.87 -19.73
N TYR A 200 -9.83 -4.73 -20.69
CA TYR A 200 -8.83 -5.14 -21.64
C TYR A 200 -9.36 -5.03 -23.06
N LYS A 201 -8.44 -4.92 -23.99
CA LYS A 201 -8.69 -5.03 -25.41
C LYS A 201 -7.56 -5.87 -25.98
N SER A 202 -7.89 -6.81 -26.85
CA SER A 202 -6.91 -7.72 -27.44
C SER A 202 -7.27 -8.05 -28.87
N TYR A 203 -6.25 -8.24 -29.70
CA TYR A 203 -6.38 -8.81 -31.04
C TYR A 203 -5.05 -9.45 -31.44
N GLY A 204 -5.10 -10.66 -32.01
CA GLY A 204 -3.90 -11.43 -32.34
C GLY A 204 -2.99 -11.60 -31.12
N ASN A 205 -1.72 -11.26 -31.28
CA ASN A 205 -0.70 -11.32 -30.23
C ASN A 205 -0.56 -10.03 -29.40
N PHE A 206 -1.36 -8.98 -29.64
CA PHE A 206 -1.35 -7.76 -28.82
C PHE A 206 -2.54 -7.66 -27.86
N ARG A 207 -2.28 -7.20 -26.63
CA ARG A 207 -3.32 -6.91 -25.63
C ARG A 207 -2.96 -5.72 -24.75
N PHE A 208 -3.95 -4.88 -24.45
CA PHE A 208 -3.82 -3.73 -23.57
C PHE A 208 -4.85 -3.81 -22.45
N PHE A 209 -4.39 -3.75 -21.21
CA PHE A 209 -5.17 -3.67 -19.99
C PHE A 209 -5.14 -2.25 -19.40
N TRP A 210 -6.31 -1.76 -19.02
CA TRP A 210 -6.51 -0.54 -18.23
C TRP A 210 -6.91 -0.98 -16.83
N ILE A 211 -6.03 -0.81 -15.86
CA ILE A 211 -6.24 -1.26 -14.49
C ILE A 211 -6.75 -0.08 -13.66
N ASN A 212 -7.99 -0.21 -13.19
CA ASN A 212 -8.60 0.78 -12.33
C ASN A 212 -7.91 0.75 -10.96
N TYR A 213 -7.96 1.88 -10.25
CA TYR A 213 -7.42 2.03 -8.88
C TYR A 213 -5.91 1.83 -8.71
N ALA A 214 -5.16 1.77 -9.81
CA ALA A 214 -3.71 1.58 -9.78
C ALA A 214 -2.96 2.81 -10.30
N GLY A 215 -1.85 3.17 -9.64
CA GLY A 215 -0.92 4.22 -10.06
C GLY A 215 0.23 3.65 -10.92
N HIS A 216 1.43 4.20 -10.75
CA HIS A 216 2.60 3.77 -11.53
C HIS A 216 2.99 2.30 -11.26
N SER A 217 2.83 1.84 -10.01
CA SER A 217 3.22 0.50 -9.56
C SER A 217 2.02 -0.45 -9.45
N VAL A 218 1.43 -0.81 -10.60
CA VAL A 218 0.17 -1.59 -10.65
C VAL A 218 0.13 -2.83 -9.76
N PRO A 219 1.15 -3.71 -9.69
CA PRO A 219 1.10 -4.87 -8.80
C PRO A 219 1.09 -4.53 -7.30
N ARG A 220 1.66 -3.39 -6.92
CA ARG A 220 1.59 -2.86 -5.56
C ARG A 220 0.22 -2.24 -5.29
N ASP A 221 -0.33 -1.56 -6.29
CA ASP A 221 -1.53 -0.75 -6.14
C ASP A 221 -2.83 -1.56 -6.40
N ASN A 222 -2.77 -2.76 -7.03
CA ASN A 222 -3.91 -3.69 -7.24
C ASN A 222 -3.47 -5.20 -7.30
N PRO A 223 -3.40 -5.91 -6.15
CA PRO A 223 -2.78 -7.26 -6.03
C PRO A 223 -3.70 -8.52 -6.10
N GLN A 224 -4.97 -8.43 -6.52
CA GLN A 224 -6.01 -9.48 -6.33
C GLN A 224 -5.94 -10.76 -7.21
N GLY A 225 -4.95 -11.63 -7.00
CA GLY A 225 -5.07 -13.08 -7.26
C GLY A 225 -4.92 -13.86 -5.94
N GLN A 226 -5.89 -14.69 -5.54
CA GLN A 226 -6.12 -15.31 -4.20
C GLN A 226 -4.90 -15.72 -3.30
N PHE A 227 -5.11 -15.70 -1.97
CA PHE A 227 -4.09 -15.85 -0.90
C PHE A 227 -4.42 -16.95 0.17
N GLY A 228 -3.68 -18.07 0.23
CA GLY A 228 -3.78 -19.11 1.28
C GLY A 228 -4.95 -20.13 1.16
N PRO A 229 -5.01 -21.20 2.00
CA PRO A 229 -6.02 -22.28 1.90
C PRO A 229 -7.39 -21.91 2.51
N PHE A 230 -7.52 -20.72 3.08
CA PHE A 230 -8.76 -20.27 3.72
C PHE A 230 -9.75 -19.79 2.67
N LYS A 231 -11.02 -20.16 2.83
CA LYS A 231 -12.08 -19.49 2.07
C LYS A 231 -12.05 -18.01 2.47
N GLN A 232 -11.99 -17.15 1.46
CA GLN A 232 -11.90 -15.72 1.64
C GLN A 232 -12.77 -15.00 0.62
N ASP A 233 -13.15 -13.80 0.98
CA ASP A 233 -13.79 -12.84 0.10
C ASP A 233 -13.17 -11.47 0.37
N PHE A 234 -12.94 -10.68 -0.65
CA PHE A 234 -12.38 -9.36 -0.49
C PHE A 234 -12.93 -8.42 -1.55
N GLY A 235 -12.80 -7.14 -1.33
CA GLY A 235 -13.26 -6.19 -2.31
C GLY A 235 -13.22 -4.77 -1.84
N TYR A 236 -13.32 -3.88 -2.81
CA TYR A 236 -13.56 -2.47 -2.54
C TYR A 236 -15.04 -2.19 -2.70
N VAL A 237 -15.61 -1.48 -1.74
CA VAL A 237 -16.95 -0.91 -1.87
C VAL A 237 -16.82 0.58 -2.10
N ASN A 238 -17.53 1.08 -3.11
CA ASN A 238 -17.69 2.51 -3.35
C ASN A 238 -18.61 3.05 -2.26
N VAL A 239 -18.07 3.76 -1.28
CA VAL A 239 -18.83 4.25 -0.12
C VAL A 239 -19.35 5.67 -0.34
N ARG A 240 -18.68 6.44 -1.20
CA ARG A 240 -19.09 7.74 -1.71
C ARG A 240 -18.34 8.03 -3.01
N GLU A 241 -18.74 9.06 -3.75
CA GLU A 241 -18.05 9.47 -4.97
C GLU A 241 -16.54 9.71 -4.70
N GLY A 242 -15.69 9.04 -5.48
CA GLY A 242 -14.23 9.11 -5.35
C GLY A 242 -13.64 8.47 -4.09
N ALA A 243 -14.41 7.70 -3.31
CA ALA A 243 -13.90 7.02 -2.12
C ALA A 243 -14.37 5.58 -2.00
N HIS A 244 -13.40 4.74 -1.67
CA HIS A 244 -13.53 3.30 -1.61
C HIS A 244 -13.03 2.81 -0.26
N MET A 245 -13.74 1.86 0.33
CA MET A 245 -13.25 1.13 1.49
C MET A 245 -12.96 -0.31 1.08
N PHE A 246 -11.81 -0.82 1.50
CA PHE A 246 -11.42 -2.20 1.25
C PHE A 246 -11.79 -3.06 2.46
N TYR A 247 -12.40 -4.21 2.20
CA TYR A 247 -12.58 -5.25 3.20
C TYR A 247 -11.90 -6.55 2.74
N TRP A 248 -11.50 -7.33 3.72
CA TRP A 248 -11.01 -8.69 3.54
C TRP A 248 -11.64 -9.59 4.59
N LEU A 249 -12.57 -10.44 4.13
CA LEU A 249 -13.27 -11.44 4.91
C LEU A 249 -12.56 -12.78 4.84
N PHE A 250 -12.34 -13.37 6.02
CA PHE A 250 -12.05 -14.79 6.18
C PHE A 250 -13.25 -15.49 6.78
N TYR A 251 -13.71 -16.54 6.11
CA TYR A 251 -14.83 -17.35 6.55
C TYR A 251 -14.40 -18.26 7.70
N THR A 252 -15.31 -18.51 8.64
CA THR A 252 -15.01 -19.35 9.80
C THR A 252 -14.54 -20.75 9.41
N THR A 253 -13.59 -21.31 10.17
CA THR A 253 -13.17 -22.71 10.08
C THR A 253 -13.80 -23.60 11.17
N ALA A 254 -14.79 -23.08 11.89
CA ALA A 254 -15.55 -23.88 12.85
C ALA A 254 -16.24 -25.06 12.15
N ASP A 255 -16.40 -26.17 12.87
CA ASP A 255 -17.16 -27.33 12.40
C ASP A 255 -18.67 -27.01 12.41
N VAL A 256 -19.13 -26.37 11.33
CA VAL A 256 -20.52 -26.00 11.06
C VAL A 256 -20.85 -26.29 9.60
N GLN A 257 -22.13 -26.56 9.31
CA GLN A 257 -22.55 -26.88 7.95
C GLN A 257 -22.53 -25.64 7.04
N ASN A 258 -22.87 -24.48 7.60
CA ASN A 258 -22.81 -23.20 6.92
C ASN A 258 -22.10 -22.15 7.77
N TYR A 259 -21.20 -21.39 7.17
CA TYR A 259 -20.43 -20.34 7.85
C TYR A 259 -21.31 -19.27 8.48
N VAL A 260 -22.50 -19.00 7.95
CA VAL A 260 -23.46 -18.01 8.49
C VAL A 260 -24.09 -18.43 9.84
N GLU A 261 -23.87 -19.67 10.27
CA GLU A 261 -24.21 -20.11 11.64
C GLU A 261 -23.29 -19.47 12.68
N ARG A 262 -22.14 -18.89 12.27
CA ARG A 262 -21.23 -18.15 13.13
C ARG A 262 -21.36 -16.64 12.89
N PRO A 263 -21.20 -15.82 13.95
CA PRO A 263 -21.21 -14.37 13.83
C PRO A 263 -20.20 -13.83 12.82
N LEU A 264 -20.51 -12.65 12.27
CA LEU A 264 -19.56 -11.80 11.55
C LEU A 264 -18.95 -10.80 12.52
N ILE A 265 -17.62 -10.83 12.63
CA ILE A 265 -16.83 -9.86 13.38
C ILE A 265 -16.13 -8.95 12.37
N VAL A 266 -16.39 -7.65 12.47
CA VAL A 266 -15.59 -6.64 11.78
C VAL A 266 -14.46 -6.20 12.69
N TRP A 267 -13.21 -6.29 12.22
CA TRP A 267 -12.03 -5.80 12.92
C TRP A 267 -11.58 -4.45 12.35
N LEU A 268 -11.43 -3.47 13.24
CA LEU A 268 -10.94 -2.13 12.95
C LEU A 268 -9.64 -1.85 13.72
N GLN A 269 -8.55 -1.73 12.97
CA GLN A 269 -7.28 -1.28 13.50
C GLN A 269 -7.29 0.23 13.80
N GLY A 270 -6.47 0.63 14.77
CA GLY A 270 -6.29 2.02 15.19
C GLY A 270 -5.23 2.80 14.41
N GLY A 271 -4.38 3.54 15.13
CA GLY A 271 -3.45 4.51 14.55
C GLY A 271 -3.79 5.93 15.02
N PRO A 272 -4.58 6.73 14.29
CA PRO A 272 -5.40 6.39 13.09
C PRO A 272 -4.59 6.06 11.83
N GLY A 273 -5.20 5.33 10.90
CA GLY A 273 -4.60 4.95 9.60
C GLY A 273 -3.81 3.64 9.60
N GLY A 274 -3.88 2.88 10.69
CA GLY A 274 -3.38 1.50 10.74
C GLY A 274 -4.27 0.59 9.88
N SER A 275 -3.63 -0.29 9.13
CA SER A 275 -4.34 -1.23 8.27
C SER A 275 -4.89 -2.40 9.09
N SER A 276 -6.20 -2.66 8.98
CA SER A 276 -6.83 -3.84 9.56
C SER A 276 -6.44 -5.09 8.78
N THR A 277 -6.35 -4.97 7.45
CA THR A 277 -6.01 -6.09 6.56
C THR A 277 -4.52 -6.44 6.62
N GLY A 278 -3.69 -5.52 7.10
CA GLY A 278 -2.29 -5.70 7.44
C GLY A 278 -2.10 -6.12 8.89
N ILE A 279 -2.22 -5.18 9.83
CA ILE A 279 -1.86 -5.37 11.25
C ILE A 279 -2.85 -6.31 11.94
N GLY A 280 -4.15 -6.02 11.86
CA GLY A 280 -5.18 -6.86 12.49
C GLY A 280 -5.14 -8.31 12.01
N ASN A 281 -4.94 -8.47 10.71
CA ASN A 281 -4.84 -9.77 10.06
C ASN A 281 -3.52 -10.48 10.38
N PHE A 282 -2.37 -9.92 9.99
CA PHE A 282 -1.10 -10.65 10.00
C PHE A 282 -0.35 -10.57 11.32
N GLU A 283 -0.51 -9.50 12.10
CA GLU A 283 0.21 -9.35 13.37
C GLU A 283 -0.61 -9.88 14.56
N ILE A 284 -1.94 -9.70 14.52
CA ILE A 284 -2.78 -9.90 15.71
C ILE A 284 -3.55 -11.22 15.67
N LEU A 285 -4.58 -11.34 14.83
CA LEU A 285 -5.59 -12.42 15.01
C LEU A 285 -6.07 -13.10 13.73
N GLY A 286 -5.64 -12.65 12.56
CA GLY A 286 -5.95 -13.31 11.30
C GLY A 286 -5.38 -14.73 11.24
N PRO A 287 -5.75 -15.49 10.21
CA PRO A 287 -5.42 -16.91 10.14
C PRO A 287 -3.92 -17.16 9.95
N LEU A 288 -3.18 -16.21 9.39
CA LEU A 288 -1.76 -16.31 9.09
C LEU A 288 -0.96 -15.23 9.83
N ASP A 289 0.25 -15.56 10.25
CA ASP A 289 1.21 -14.60 10.79
C ASP A 289 2.02 -13.88 9.68
N LEU A 290 2.96 -13.00 10.07
CA LEU A 290 3.84 -12.28 9.14
C LEU A 290 4.77 -13.22 8.32
N SER A 291 4.98 -14.46 8.78
CA SER A 291 5.73 -15.50 8.06
C SER A 291 4.81 -16.43 7.24
N LEU A 292 3.53 -16.06 7.11
CA LEU A 292 2.48 -16.82 6.44
C LEU A 292 2.25 -18.21 7.04
N GLN A 293 2.59 -18.40 8.32
CA GLN A 293 2.28 -19.62 9.06
C GLN A 293 0.92 -19.51 9.73
N GLU A 294 0.21 -20.63 9.84
CA GLU A 294 -1.10 -20.64 10.49
C GLU A 294 -0.99 -20.31 11.98
N ARG A 295 -1.79 -19.32 12.40
CA ARG A 295 -1.90 -18.91 13.79
C ARG A 295 -2.84 -19.85 14.55
N ASN A 296 -2.31 -20.57 15.55
CA ASN A 296 -3.11 -21.48 16.36
C ASN A 296 -4.19 -20.79 17.24
N TYR A 297 -4.09 -19.49 17.48
CA TYR A 297 -5.06 -18.67 18.23
C TYR A 297 -5.88 -17.69 17.36
N THR A 298 -6.01 -17.94 16.05
CA THR A 298 -6.83 -17.08 15.18
C THR A 298 -8.32 -17.08 15.56
N TRP A 299 -8.98 -15.92 15.42
CA TRP A 299 -10.42 -15.80 15.65
C TRP A 299 -11.26 -16.46 14.56
N VAL A 300 -10.68 -16.66 13.37
CA VAL A 300 -11.33 -17.34 12.24
C VAL A 300 -11.77 -18.77 12.61
N LYS A 301 -11.13 -19.39 13.62
CA LYS A 301 -11.54 -20.70 14.15
C LYS A 301 -12.98 -20.77 14.66
N ASN A 302 -13.54 -19.63 15.08
CA ASN A 302 -14.85 -19.59 15.72
C ASN A 302 -15.83 -18.61 15.04
N PHE A 303 -15.32 -17.66 14.25
CA PHE A 303 -16.11 -16.56 13.69
C PHE A 303 -15.74 -16.29 12.24
N ASN A 304 -16.64 -15.66 11.49
CA ASN A 304 -16.31 -15.00 10.24
C ASN A 304 -15.64 -13.67 10.60
N VAL A 305 -14.45 -13.38 10.07
CA VAL A 305 -13.68 -12.18 10.45
C VAL A 305 -13.42 -11.33 9.23
N MET A 306 -13.96 -10.11 9.23
CA MET A 306 -13.77 -9.11 8.20
C MET A 306 -12.84 -8.02 8.70
N PHE A 307 -11.68 -7.92 8.08
CA PHE A 307 -10.75 -6.82 8.27
C PHE A 307 -11.14 -5.67 7.35
N VAL A 308 -11.35 -4.49 7.92
CA VAL A 308 -11.74 -3.31 7.14
C VAL A 308 -10.65 -2.26 7.24
N ASP A 309 -9.99 -2.00 6.11
CA ASP A 309 -9.06 -0.88 6.03
C ASP A 309 -9.84 0.41 6.06
N ASN A 310 -9.47 1.22 7.03
CA ASN A 310 -10.09 2.48 7.33
C ASN A 310 -8.95 3.50 7.56
N PRO A 311 -9.19 4.80 7.31
CA PRO A 311 -10.50 5.40 7.06
C PRO A 311 -10.77 5.68 5.59
N VAL A 312 -12.04 5.71 5.20
CA VAL A 312 -12.56 6.86 4.44
C VAL A 312 -14.02 7.09 4.80
N GLY A 313 -14.52 8.19 5.36
CA GLY A 313 -14.04 9.13 6.38
C GLY A 313 -15.20 9.54 7.33
N THR A 314 -16.27 8.76 7.45
CA THR A 314 -17.34 8.87 8.47
C THR A 314 -17.93 7.50 8.80
N ALA A 315 -18.63 7.37 9.92
CA ALA A 315 -19.43 6.18 10.24
C ALA A 315 -20.47 5.81 9.16
N ARG A 316 -20.93 6.78 8.36
CA ARG A 316 -21.85 6.55 7.24
C ARG A 316 -21.20 5.80 6.09
N ASP A 317 -19.93 6.08 5.82
CA ASP A 317 -19.18 5.35 4.79
C ASP A 317 -19.05 3.86 5.16
N PHE A 318 -18.94 3.55 6.45
CA PHE A 318 -18.98 2.18 6.93
C PHE A 318 -20.35 1.51 6.72
N VAL A 319 -21.45 2.24 6.90
CA VAL A 319 -22.79 1.72 6.58
C VAL A 319 -22.88 1.38 5.09
N GLU A 320 -22.34 2.22 4.21
CA GLU A 320 -22.32 1.95 2.76
C GLU A 320 -21.38 0.81 2.39
N LEU A 321 -20.24 0.66 3.08
CA LEU A 321 -19.39 -0.53 2.96
C LEU A 321 -20.19 -1.80 3.27
N MET A 322 -20.89 -1.82 4.41
CA MET A 322 -21.69 -2.98 4.83
C MET A 322 -22.86 -3.22 3.88
N ARG A 323 -23.49 -2.17 3.35
CA ARG A 323 -24.53 -2.29 2.32
C ARG A 323 -23.98 -2.95 1.06
N GLY A 324 -22.82 -2.51 0.57
CA GLY A 324 -22.15 -3.12 -0.57
C GLY A 324 -21.77 -4.57 -0.31
N PHE A 325 -21.25 -4.87 0.90
CA PHE A 325 -20.93 -6.23 1.31
C PHE A 325 -22.16 -7.15 1.33
N TYR A 326 -23.26 -6.74 1.97
CA TYR A 326 -24.50 -7.54 2.02
C TYR A 326 -25.19 -7.67 0.66
N ASN A 327 -24.96 -6.74 -0.27
CA ASN A 327 -25.44 -6.87 -1.64
C ASN A 327 -24.65 -7.94 -2.41
N LYS A 328 -23.33 -8.03 -2.20
CA LYS A 328 -22.47 -9.06 -2.80
C LYS A 328 -22.68 -10.42 -2.14
N ASN A 329 -22.89 -10.43 -0.82
CA ASN A 329 -22.99 -11.63 0.01
C ASN A 329 -24.32 -11.63 0.81
N PRO A 330 -25.46 -11.79 0.13
CA PRO A 330 -26.78 -11.71 0.76
C PRO A 330 -27.01 -12.74 1.85
N GLU A 331 -26.28 -13.85 1.86
CA GLU A 331 -26.35 -14.86 2.91
C GLU A 331 -25.90 -14.35 4.29
N PHE A 332 -25.13 -13.26 4.35
CA PHE A 332 -24.75 -12.63 5.62
C PHE A 332 -25.82 -11.67 6.17
N GLN A 333 -26.90 -11.38 5.44
CA GLN A 333 -27.99 -10.56 5.97
C GLN A 333 -28.66 -11.27 7.16
N GLY A 334 -28.85 -10.54 8.25
CA GLY A 334 -29.39 -11.08 9.49
C GLY A 334 -28.40 -11.91 10.34
N VAL A 335 -27.20 -12.21 9.85
CA VAL A 335 -26.14 -12.85 10.66
C VAL A 335 -25.73 -11.90 11.79
N PRO A 336 -25.60 -12.38 13.05
CA PRO A 336 -25.15 -11.54 14.15
C PRO A 336 -23.83 -10.81 13.83
N LEU A 337 -23.87 -9.48 13.86
CA LEU A 337 -22.74 -8.61 13.57
C LEU A 337 -22.16 -8.02 14.86
N TYR A 338 -20.83 -8.09 14.99
CA TYR A 338 -20.07 -7.38 16.03
C TYR A 338 -19.00 -6.50 15.39
N ILE A 339 -18.84 -5.28 15.90
CA ILE A 339 -17.79 -4.36 15.45
C ILE A 339 -16.73 -4.27 16.56
N TYR A 340 -15.52 -4.71 16.27
CA TYR A 340 -14.40 -4.67 17.19
C TYR A 340 -13.39 -3.61 16.75
N GLY A 341 -13.03 -2.70 17.66
CA GLY A 341 -12.02 -1.67 17.41
C GLY A 341 -10.87 -1.70 18.40
N GLN A 342 -9.63 -1.65 17.91
CA GLN A 342 -8.43 -1.56 18.74
C GLN A 342 -7.80 -0.16 18.69
N SER A 343 -7.29 0.36 19.83
CA SER A 343 -6.64 1.69 19.88
C SER A 343 -7.59 2.78 19.35
N TYR A 344 -7.18 3.63 18.39
CA TYR A 344 -8.08 4.60 17.75
C TYR A 344 -9.28 3.93 17.06
N GLY A 345 -9.15 2.65 16.66
CA GLY A 345 -10.20 1.82 16.11
C GLY A 345 -11.41 1.69 17.03
N GLY A 346 -11.21 1.78 18.36
CA GLY A 346 -12.33 1.74 19.31
C GLY A 346 -13.25 2.96 19.20
N LYS A 347 -12.71 4.17 18.96
CA LYS A 347 -13.53 5.36 18.68
C LYS A 347 -14.35 5.16 17.41
N MET A 348 -13.69 4.66 16.35
CA MET A 348 -14.35 4.39 15.08
C MET A 348 -15.43 3.31 15.22
N ALA A 349 -15.19 2.25 15.98
CA ALA A 349 -16.15 1.19 16.22
C ALA A 349 -17.43 1.71 16.90
N VAL A 350 -17.31 2.65 17.85
CA VAL A 350 -18.46 3.32 18.48
C VAL A 350 -19.27 4.11 17.46
N ASP A 351 -18.63 5.02 16.73
CA ASP A 351 -19.32 5.86 15.74
C ASP A 351 -19.98 5.02 14.64
N MET A 352 -19.27 4.01 14.13
CA MET A 352 -19.75 3.08 13.10
C MET A 352 -20.92 2.23 13.61
N GLY A 353 -20.87 1.74 14.84
CA GLY A 353 -21.96 0.99 15.43
C GLY A 353 -23.22 1.84 15.64
N ILE A 354 -23.08 3.12 16.03
CA ILE A 354 -24.21 4.06 16.10
C ILE A 354 -24.85 4.22 14.72
N ALA A 355 -24.06 4.50 13.68
CA ALA A 355 -24.58 4.68 12.32
C ALA A 355 -25.25 3.41 11.76
N MET A 356 -24.68 2.22 12.03
CA MET A 356 -25.30 0.95 11.66
C MET A 356 -26.63 0.73 12.38
N HIS A 357 -26.71 1.03 13.67
CA HIS A 357 -27.96 0.92 14.42
C HIS A 357 -29.05 1.88 13.92
N GLU A 358 -28.67 3.11 13.59
CA GLU A 358 -29.59 4.09 12.99
C GLU A 358 -30.09 3.60 11.62
N ALA A 359 -29.21 3.03 10.80
CA ALA A 359 -29.56 2.48 9.50
C ALA A 359 -30.50 1.26 9.61
N GLU A 360 -30.29 0.38 10.60
CA GLU A 360 -31.18 -0.75 10.93
C GLU A 360 -32.56 -0.25 11.36
N LYS A 361 -32.61 0.73 12.28
CA LYS A 361 -33.86 1.33 12.76
C LYS A 361 -34.65 2.01 11.64
N ALA A 362 -33.95 2.64 10.70
CA ALA A 362 -34.56 3.23 9.51
C ALA A 362 -35.03 2.19 8.47
N GLY A 363 -34.76 0.89 8.68
CA GLY A 363 -35.09 -0.17 7.74
C GLY A 363 -34.26 -0.12 6.46
N THR A 364 -33.12 0.58 6.48
CA THR A 364 -32.31 0.82 5.27
C THR A 364 -31.23 -0.25 5.08
N ILE A 365 -30.95 -1.10 6.06
CA ILE A 365 -29.95 -2.17 5.95
C ILE A 365 -30.42 -3.45 6.65
N GLY A 366 -30.22 -4.60 6.01
CA GLY A 366 -30.54 -5.93 6.54
C GLY A 366 -29.51 -6.48 7.52
N SER A 367 -28.96 -5.62 8.38
CA SER A 367 -27.94 -5.97 9.37
C SER A 367 -28.59 -6.49 10.66
N ASN A 368 -27.78 -7.16 11.50
CA ASN A 368 -28.17 -7.63 12.83
C ASN A 368 -27.06 -7.31 13.85
N LEU A 369 -26.79 -6.02 14.07
CA LEU A 369 -25.78 -5.53 15.00
C LEU A 369 -26.13 -5.96 16.43
N LYS A 370 -25.22 -6.71 17.06
CA LYS A 370 -25.37 -7.24 18.42
C LYS A 370 -24.48 -6.56 19.43
N GLY A 371 -23.34 -6.01 19.02
CA GLY A 371 -22.45 -5.36 19.95
C GLY A 371 -21.24 -4.69 19.33
N ILE A 372 -20.63 -3.85 20.13
CA ILE A 372 -19.37 -3.16 19.85
C ILE A 372 -18.38 -3.55 20.94
N ALA A 373 -17.14 -3.82 20.56
CA ALA A 373 -16.06 -4.13 21.48
C ALA A 373 -14.86 -3.20 21.23
N MET A 374 -14.21 -2.79 22.32
CA MET A 374 -13.14 -1.79 22.32
C MET A 374 -11.90 -2.36 23.01
N GLY A 375 -10.92 -2.82 22.24
CA GLY A 375 -9.66 -3.37 22.74
C GLY A 375 -8.63 -2.27 22.97
N ASN A 376 -8.21 -2.04 24.22
CA ASN A 376 -7.22 -1.03 24.59
C ASN A 376 -7.42 0.31 23.85
N ALA A 377 -8.67 0.78 23.83
CA ALA A 377 -9.11 1.83 22.92
C ALA A 377 -8.74 3.24 23.39
N TRP A 378 -8.40 4.11 22.45
CA TRP A 378 -8.08 5.51 22.70
C TRP A 378 -9.37 6.35 22.77
N ILE A 379 -10.22 6.16 23.79
CA ILE A 379 -11.56 6.79 23.89
C ILE A 379 -11.49 8.20 24.50
N SER A 380 -10.92 8.33 25.70
CA SER A 380 -10.70 9.62 26.36
C SER A 380 -9.20 9.94 26.40
N PRO A 381 -8.67 10.75 25.46
CA PRO A 381 -7.24 11.03 25.39
C PRO A 381 -6.71 11.70 26.65
N ILE A 382 -7.46 12.63 27.23
CA ILE A 382 -7.03 13.38 28.41
C ILE A 382 -6.99 12.46 29.64
N ASP A 383 -8.02 11.66 29.89
CA ASP A 383 -8.00 10.71 31.02
C ASP A 383 -6.86 9.70 30.89
N ALA A 384 -6.62 9.19 29.66
CA ALA A 384 -5.50 8.30 29.38
C ALA A 384 -4.14 8.98 29.64
N THR A 385 -3.97 10.23 29.18
CA THR A 385 -2.71 10.97 29.29
C THR A 385 -2.40 11.39 30.72
N LEU A 386 -3.43 11.82 31.47
CA LEU A 386 -3.29 12.19 32.88
C LEU A 386 -2.92 11.01 33.77
N THR A 387 -3.21 9.77 33.34
CA THR A 387 -2.94 8.55 34.10
C THR A 387 -1.61 7.87 33.78
N TRP A 388 -0.86 8.34 32.77
CA TRP A 388 0.47 7.81 32.45
C TRP A 388 1.46 7.97 33.60
N GLY A 389 1.57 9.17 34.19
CA GLY A 389 2.43 9.41 35.35
C GLY A 389 2.06 8.52 36.54
N PRO A 390 0.78 8.51 37.00
CA PRO A 390 0.33 7.63 38.08
C PRO A 390 0.61 6.14 37.84
N LEU A 391 0.37 5.63 36.62
CA LEU A 391 0.63 4.24 36.27
C LEU A 391 2.11 3.91 36.36
N LEU A 392 2.98 4.73 35.76
CA LEU A 392 4.42 4.51 35.74
C LEU A 392 5.03 4.60 37.14
N LEU A 393 4.52 5.51 37.99
CA LEU A 393 4.94 5.60 39.39
C LEU A 393 4.52 4.35 40.18
N ALA A 394 3.27 3.90 40.03
CA ALA A 394 2.76 2.70 40.69
C ALA A 394 3.48 1.42 40.22
N ALA A 395 3.92 1.39 38.96
CA ALA A 395 4.71 0.29 38.40
C ALA A 395 6.20 0.36 38.81
N GLY A 396 6.64 1.41 39.51
CA GLY A 396 8.05 1.61 39.90
C GLY A 396 8.98 1.95 38.73
N LEU A 397 8.43 2.44 37.61
CA LEU A 397 9.17 2.81 36.40
C LEU A 397 9.67 4.26 36.42
N VAL A 398 9.09 5.11 37.29
CA VAL A 398 9.54 6.47 37.55
C VAL A 398 9.52 6.76 39.05
N ASP A 399 10.31 7.74 39.48
CA ASP A 399 10.25 8.32 40.82
C ASP A 399 9.31 9.55 40.86
N GLU A 400 9.27 10.24 41.99
CA GLU A 400 8.44 11.43 42.17
C GLU A 400 8.81 12.58 41.20
N ALA A 401 10.10 12.72 40.85
CA ALA A 401 10.55 13.75 39.92
C ALA A 401 10.07 13.44 38.49
N GLY A 402 10.20 12.19 38.05
CA GLY A 402 9.67 11.71 36.77
C GLY A 402 8.14 11.82 36.70
N TYR A 403 7.44 11.41 37.75
CA TYR A 403 5.99 11.60 37.89
C TYR A 403 5.59 13.07 37.69
N ASN A 404 6.20 13.98 38.44
CA ASN A 404 5.89 15.41 38.37
C ASN A 404 6.19 16.01 37.00
N HIS A 405 7.25 15.56 36.32
CA HIS A 405 7.59 16.00 34.97
C HIS A 405 6.53 15.57 33.94
N ILE A 406 6.11 14.30 33.97
CA ILE A 406 5.04 13.77 33.10
C ILE A 406 3.72 14.50 33.39
N GLN A 407 3.36 14.64 34.67
CA GLN A 407 2.07 15.18 35.07
C GLN A 407 1.90 16.65 34.70
N ARG A 408 2.97 17.46 34.76
CA ARG A 408 2.93 18.86 34.29
C ARG A 408 2.60 18.94 32.79
N ASN A 409 3.25 18.09 31.97
CA ASN A 409 2.99 18.06 30.54
C ASN A 409 1.58 17.56 30.21
N ALA A 410 1.09 16.55 30.93
CA ALA A 410 -0.26 16.03 30.78
C ALA A 410 -1.34 17.07 31.13
N LYS A 411 -1.13 17.86 32.19
CA LYS A 411 -2.04 18.95 32.59
C LYS A 411 -2.08 20.09 31.58
N GLU A 412 -0.98 20.37 30.90
CA GLU A 412 -0.99 21.36 29.83
C GLU A 412 -1.77 20.86 28.60
N ALA A 413 -1.69 19.55 28.28
CA ALA A 413 -2.52 18.96 27.24
C ALA A 413 -4.03 19.06 27.59
N GLU A 414 -4.38 18.82 28.86
CA GLU A 414 -5.74 19.02 29.40
C GLU A 414 -6.20 20.47 29.31
N ARG A 415 -5.37 21.44 29.70
CA ARG A 415 -5.70 22.88 29.63
C ARG A 415 -6.04 23.28 28.19
N LEU A 416 -5.17 22.92 27.24
CA LEU A 416 -5.37 23.20 25.81
C LEU A 416 -6.64 22.51 25.28
N PHE A 417 -6.92 21.28 25.71
CA PHE A 417 -8.14 20.56 25.35
C PHE A 417 -9.40 21.29 25.84
N ASN A 418 -9.41 21.71 27.11
CA ASN A 418 -10.54 22.42 27.73
C ASN A 418 -10.79 23.81 27.11
N GLU A 419 -9.76 24.42 26.54
CA GLU A 419 -9.86 25.67 25.77
C GLU A 419 -10.33 25.46 24.32
N GLY A 420 -10.57 24.22 23.90
CA GLY A 420 -10.96 23.87 22.53
C GLY A 420 -9.79 23.87 21.53
N LEU A 421 -8.56 24.02 22.02
CA LEU A 421 -7.33 24.02 21.23
C LEU A 421 -6.84 22.57 21.02
N TYR A 422 -7.64 21.78 20.31
CA TYR A 422 -7.42 20.33 20.18
C TYR A 422 -6.15 19.96 19.42
N TYR A 423 -5.72 20.78 18.47
CA TYR A 423 -4.48 20.56 17.72
C TYR A 423 -3.27 20.77 18.63
N GLU A 424 -3.25 21.87 19.37
CA GLU A 424 -2.22 22.22 20.35
C GLU A 424 -2.18 21.19 21.48
N SER A 425 -3.35 20.76 21.97
CA SER A 425 -3.48 19.67 22.93
C SER A 425 -2.85 18.37 22.41
N SER A 426 -3.03 18.05 21.13
CA SER A 426 -2.43 16.87 20.50
C SER A 426 -0.90 16.99 20.35
N LEU A 427 -0.39 18.19 20.05
CA LEU A 427 1.06 18.43 20.06
C LEU A 427 1.63 18.28 21.48
N GLN A 428 0.95 18.83 22.48
CA GLN A 428 1.33 18.74 23.88
C GLN A 428 1.25 17.30 24.42
N TRP A 429 0.30 16.49 23.95
CA TRP A 429 0.27 15.05 24.19
C TRP A 429 1.54 14.36 23.67
N GLY A 430 2.03 14.73 22.48
CA GLY A 430 3.32 14.28 21.96
C GLY A 430 4.48 14.67 22.87
N THR A 431 4.51 15.91 23.37
CA THR A 431 5.49 16.37 24.37
C THR A 431 5.40 15.55 25.66
N THR A 432 4.19 15.14 26.06
CA THR A 432 3.99 14.29 27.24
C THR A 432 4.59 12.89 27.04
N GLN A 433 4.58 12.34 25.82
CA GLN A 433 5.29 11.09 25.54
C GLN A 433 6.81 11.23 25.66
N VAL A 434 7.36 12.35 25.19
CA VAL A 434 8.80 12.65 25.36
C VAL A 434 9.17 12.67 26.84
N ALA A 435 8.36 13.34 27.67
CA ALA A 435 8.54 13.36 29.12
C ALA A 435 8.53 11.95 29.76
N VAL A 436 7.73 11.03 29.24
CA VAL A 436 7.74 9.62 29.67
C VAL A 436 9.03 8.91 29.26
N PHE A 437 9.47 9.07 28.01
CA PHE A 437 10.71 8.44 27.55
C PHE A 437 11.92 8.91 28.35
N ASP A 438 12.02 10.20 28.62
CA ASP A 438 13.08 10.81 29.41
C ASP A 438 13.10 10.28 30.85
N ALA A 439 11.92 10.12 31.46
CA ALA A 439 11.79 9.64 32.84
C ALA A 439 12.03 8.13 33.00
N THR A 440 11.79 7.32 31.96
CA THR A 440 11.78 5.85 32.05
C THR A 440 12.97 5.17 31.36
N SER A 441 13.79 5.92 30.61
CA SER A 441 14.84 5.37 29.77
C SER A 441 14.34 4.42 28.67
N ASN A 442 13.29 4.81 27.95
CA ASN A 442 12.65 4.13 26.80
C ASN A 442 11.73 2.94 27.13
N VAL A 443 10.72 3.15 27.98
CA VAL A 443 9.59 2.22 28.13
C VAL A 443 8.80 2.08 26.82
N ASP A 444 8.32 0.89 26.48
CA ASP A 444 7.38 0.68 25.39
C ASP A 444 5.94 1.06 25.83
N PHE A 445 5.33 2.02 25.12
CA PHE A 445 3.96 2.49 25.38
C PHE A 445 2.89 1.43 25.12
N TYR A 446 3.19 0.43 24.30
CA TYR A 446 2.26 -0.65 23.96
C TYR A 446 2.44 -1.88 24.88
N ASN A 447 3.55 -1.95 25.62
CA ASN A 447 3.77 -2.92 26.69
C ASN A 447 4.84 -2.43 27.68
N ILE A 448 4.43 -1.88 28.82
CA ILE A 448 5.36 -1.23 29.78
C ILE A 448 6.38 -2.18 30.45
N LEU A 449 6.22 -3.50 30.28
CA LEU A 449 7.21 -4.49 30.74
C LEU A 449 8.29 -4.76 29.68
N THR A 450 8.07 -4.34 28.44
CA THR A 450 9.03 -4.42 27.35
C THR A 450 9.91 -3.16 27.37
N LYS A 451 11.23 -3.35 27.37
CA LYS A 451 12.17 -2.26 27.15
C LYS A 451 12.39 -2.08 25.66
N MET A 452 12.20 -0.86 25.17
CA MET A 452 12.67 -0.54 23.83
C MET A 452 14.20 -0.40 23.87
N PRO A 453 14.92 -0.81 22.81
CA PRO A 453 16.34 -0.51 22.71
C PRO A 453 16.52 1.01 22.88
N PRO A 454 17.55 1.44 23.63
CA PRO A 454 17.75 2.86 23.88
C PRO A 454 17.85 3.59 22.54
N ARG A 455 17.03 4.64 22.36
CA ARG A 455 17.23 5.59 21.26
C ARG A 455 18.67 6.06 21.37
N ARG A 456 19.55 5.67 20.46
CA ARG A 456 20.89 6.26 20.38
C ARG A 456 20.67 7.76 20.27
N PRO A 457 21.26 8.59 21.14
CA PRO A 457 21.22 10.03 20.93
C PRO A 457 21.79 10.26 19.54
N SER A 458 21.14 11.09 18.73
CA SER A 458 21.72 11.54 17.47
C SER A 458 23.05 12.17 17.81
N SER A 459 24.15 11.43 17.61
CA SER A 459 25.47 12.01 17.64
C SER A 459 25.52 12.94 16.45
N THR A 460 25.36 14.24 16.70
CA THR A 460 25.88 15.27 15.80
C THR A 460 27.34 14.87 15.58
N SER A 461 27.62 14.29 14.41
CA SER A 461 28.96 13.74 14.17
C SER A 461 29.96 14.89 14.21
N ALA A 462 31.23 14.60 14.50
CA ALA A 462 32.30 15.61 14.41
C ALA A 462 32.32 16.32 13.03
N TYR A 463 31.76 15.67 12.00
CA TYR A 463 31.55 16.22 10.68
C TYR A 463 30.44 17.28 10.62
N GLU A 464 29.34 17.12 11.36
CA GLU A 464 28.27 18.14 11.44
C GLU A 464 28.69 19.35 12.28
N PHE A 465 29.47 19.15 13.36
CA PHE A 465 30.09 20.23 14.11
C PHE A 465 31.12 21.00 13.26
N ALA A 466 31.94 20.29 12.46
CA ALA A 466 32.88 20.91 11.53
C ALA A 466 32.18 21.65 10.36
N ARG A 467 31.04 21.12 9.88
CA ARG A 467 30.16 21.77 8.89
C ARG A 467 29.58 23.08 9.43
N ASP A 468 29.10 23.10 10.67
CA ASP A 468 28.50 24.30 11.26
C ASP A 468 29.54 25.39 11.58
N MET A 469 30.79 25.01 11.90
CA MET A 469 31.94 25.93 11.96
C MET A 469 32.34 26.53 10.61
N MET A 470 32.04 25.85 9.49
CA MET A 470 32.33 26.37 8.14
C MET A 470 31.30 27.36 7.62
N ILE A 471 30.12 27.48 8.26
CA ILE A 471 28.97 28.25 7.74
C ILE A 471 28.62 29.45 8.64
N ARG A 472 29.26 29.65 9.80
CA ARG A 472 29.05 30.83 10.65
C ARG A 472 30.36 31.55 10.99
N ASN A 473 30.49 32.79 10.53
CA ASN A 473 31.45 33.75 11.07
C ASN A 473 30.97 34.26 12.45
N SER A 474 31.17 33.47 13.50
CA SER A 474 31.06 33.97 14.88
C SER A 474 32.21 33.43 15.71
N VAL A 475 32.98 34.35 16.28
CA VAL A 475 34.08 34.07 17.19
C VAL A 475 33.51 33.46 18.48
N TYR A 476 34.08 32.34 18.91
CA TYR A 476 33.88 31.80 20.25
C TYR A 476 34.92 32.43 21.18
N GLU A 477 34.48 33.18 22.19
CA GLU A 477 35.30 33.48 23.38
C GLU A 477 35.01 32.42 24.46
N PRO A 478 36.03 32.00 25.23
CA PRO A 478 36.13 30.68 25.86
C PRO A 478 35.08 30.35 26.92
#